data_AF-R7MVH9-F1
#
_entry.id   AF-R7MVH9-F1
#
_cell.length_a   1.000
_cell.length_b   1.000
_cell.length_c   1.000
_cell.angle_alpha   90.00
_cell.angle_beta   90.00
_cell.angle_gamma   90.00
#
_symmetry.space_group_name_H-M   'P 1'
#
loop_
_entity.id
_entity.type
_entity.pdbx_description
1 polymer ?
#
loop_
_entity_poly.entity_id
_entity_poly.type
_entity_poly.pdbx_seq_one_letter_code
_entity_poly.pdbx_strand_id
1 'polypeptide(L)' 'MVAVDPDVIPLGSQLYIEGYGYAVAADTGGAIVGDRIDLAMDSTSEALDFGRRDVVVYVLG' A
#
# COMPACT_ATOMS: atom_id res chain seq x y z
N MET A 1 -5.18 4.02 3.81
CA MET A 1 -5.09 4.22 2.34
C MET A 1 -3.68 3.89 1.88
N VAL A 2 -3.46 3.67 0.60
CA VAL A 2 -2.13 3.25 0.11
C VAL A 2 -1.76 4.01 -1.17
N ALA A 3 -0.47 4.36 -1.28
CA ALA A 3 0.12 4.84 -2.52
C ALA A 3 0.69 3.67 -3.32
N VAL A 4 0.45 3.65 -4.63
CA VAL A 4 0.82 2.54 -5.52
C VAL A 4 1.46 3.06 -6.81
N ASP A 5 2.04 2.14 -7.59
CA ASP A 5 2.29 2.36 -9.02
C ASP A 5 1.00 2.06 -9.81
N PRO A 6 0.39 3.05 -10.50
CA PRO A 6 -0.82 2.85 -11.29
C PRO A 6 -0.69 1.89 -12.47
N ASP A 7 0.53 1.68 -12.98
CA ASP A 7 0.78 0.72 -14.07
C ASP A 7 0.69 -0.74 -13.59
N VAL A 8 0.77 -0.96 -12.26
CA VAL A 8 0.65 -2.28 -11.62
C VAL A 8 -0.70 -2.43 -10.90
N ILE A 9 -1.09 -1.44 -10.10
CA ILE A 9 -2.36 -1.42 -9.36
C ILE A 9 -3.13 -0.15 -9.73
N PRO A 10 -4.26 -0.25 -10.46
CA PRO A 10 -5.06 0.91 -10.81
C PRO A 10 -5.52 1.72 -9.59
N LEU A 11 -5.53 3.04 -9.71
CA LEU A 11 -6.11 3.91 -8.69
C LEU A 11 -7.61 3.62 -8.54
N GLY A 12 -8.08 3.65 -7.30
CA GLY A 12 -9.44 3.29 -6.91
C GLY A 12 -9.65 1.82 -6.55
N SER A 13 -8.70 0.94 -6.86
CA SER A 13 -8.79 -0.47 -6.50
C SER A 13 -8.91 -0.68 -4.99
N GLN A 14 -9.82 -1.58 -4.59
CA GLN A 14 -9.91 -2.08 -3.23
C GLN A 14 -8.90 -3.20 -3.03
N LEU A 15 -8.19 -3.15 -1.90
CA LEU A 15 -7.08 -4.04 -1.60
C LEU A 15 -7.27 -4.68 -0.22
N TYR A 16 -6.74 -5.89 -0.08
CA TYR A 16 -6.42 -6.47 1.23
C TYR A 16 -4.92 -6.73 1.29
N ILE A 17 -4.26 -6.19 2.33
CA ILE A 17 -2.81 -6.27 2.51
C ILE A 17 -2.55 -7.06 3.80
N GLU A 18 -1.83 -8.17 3.70
CA GLU A 18 -1.54 -9.01 4.87
C GLU A 18 -0.77 -8.22 5.94
N GLY A 19 -1.28 -8.26 7.18
CA GLY A 19 -0.70 -7.52 8.30
C GLY A 19 -1.09 -6.04 8.39
N TYR A 20 -1.79 -5.48 7.41
CA TYR A 20 -2.30 -4.10 7.44
C TYR A 20 -3.83 -4.04 7.40
N GLY A 21 -4.46 -4.84 6.54
CA GLY A 21 -5.92 -4.91 6.40
C GLY A 21 -6.42 -4.31 5.08
N TYR A 22 -7.66 -3.82 5.09
CA TYR A 22 -8.32 -3.27 3.90
C TYR A 22 -7.83 -1.85 3.58
N ALA A 23 -7.61 -1.60 2.29
CA ALA A 23 -7.16 -0.30 1.80
C ALA A 23 -7.74 0.04 0.43
N VAL A 24 -7.63 1.32 0.06
CA VAL A 24 -7.90 1.80 -1.30
C VAL A 24 -6.61 2.38 -1.86
N ALA A 25 -6.28 2.01 -3.09
CA ALA A 25 -5.22 2.64 -3.88
C ALA A 25 -5.63 4.07 -4.25
N ALA A 26 -5.25 5.04 -3.41
CA ALA A 26 -5.80 6.39 -3.46
C ALA A 26 -4.74 7.45 -3.79
N ASP A 27 -3.48 7.06 -3.92
CA ASP A 27 -2.37 7.98 -4.16
C ASP A 27 -1.23 7.30 -4.97
N THR A 28 -0.25 8.11 -5.37
CA THR A 28 0.96 7.70 -6.07
C THR A 28 2.18 8.38 -5.45
N GLY A 29 3.38 7.87 -5.74
CA GLY A 29 4.61 8.54 -5.32
C GLY A 29 5.75 8.25 -6.26
N GLY A 30 6.64 9.22 -6.48
CA GLY A 30 7.77 9.05 -7.42
C GLY A 30 8.77 7.95 -7.04
N ALA A 31 8.75 7.49 -5.79
CA ALA A 31 9.54 6.35 -5.30
C ALA A 31 8.76 5.04 -5.20
N ILE A 32 7.46 5.06 -5.53
CA ILE A 32 6.54 3.92 -5.47
C ILE A 32 6.31 3.45 -6.91
N VAL A 33 7.23 2.60 -7.38
CA VAL A 33 7.33 2.13 -8.76
C VAL A 33 7.46 0.60 -8.76
N GLY A 34 6.76 -0.07 -9.66
CA GLY A 34 6.66 -1.53 -9.75
C GLY A 34 5.86 -2.14 -8.60
N ASP A 35 6.29 -3.31 -8.12
CA ASP A 35 5.65 -4.05 -7.02
C ASP A 35 5.97 -3.44 -5.64
N ARG A 36 5.86 -2.11 -5.53
CA ARG A 36 6.09 -1.35 -4.30
C ARG A 36 4.85 -0.55 -3.95
N ILE A 37 4.52 -0.53 -2.66
CA ILE A 37 3.41 0.26 -2.11
C ILE A 37 3.87 1.04 -0.87
N ASP A 38 3.18 2.13 -0.55
CA ASP A 38 3.38 2.89 0.69
C ASP A 38 2.11 2.95 1.53
N LEU A 39 2.17 2.41 2.74
CA LEU A 39 1.03 2.26 3.63
C LEU A 39 0.88 3.51 4.51
N ALA A 40 -0.27 4.18 4.44
CA ALA A 40 -0.55 5.25 5.38
C ALA A 40 -0.77 4.68 6.79
N MET A 41 0.02 5.12 7.76
CA MET A 41 -0.08 4.78 9.18
C MET A 41 -0.43 6.03 9.98
N ASP A 42 -1.11 5.88 11.11
CA ASP A 42 -1.57 7.03 11.91
C ASP A 42 -0.43 7.67 12.71
N SER A 43 0.66 6.93 12.93
CA SER A 43 1.81 7.41 13.71
C SER A 43 3.15 6.91 13.18
N THR A 44 4.20 7.68 13.48
CA THR A 44 5.58 7.29 13.19
C THR A 44 5.97 6.01 13.93
N SER A 45 5.52 5.82 15.18
CA SER A 45 5.80 4.60 15.93
C SER A 45 5.22 3.36 15.27
N GLU A 46 3.97 3.43 14.81
CA GLU A 46 3.33 2.32 14.10
C GLU A 46 4.05 2.02 12.77
N ALA A 47 4.46 3.05 12.03
CA ALA A 47 5.24 2.87 10.81
C ALA A 47 6.60 2.20 11.07
N LEU A 48 7.26 2.55 12.18
CA LEU A 48 8.53 1.94 12.59
C LEU A 48 8.35 0.49 13.05
N ASP A 49 7.30 0.23 13.83
CA ASP A 49 6.96 -1.12 14.31
C ASP A 49 6.58 -2.05 13.15
N PHE A 50 5.88 -1.50 12.14
CA PHE A 50 5.54 -2.27 10.94
C PHE A 50 6.77 -2.54 10.07
N GLY A 51 7.65 -1.55 9.93
CA GLY A 51 8.90 -1.66 9.18
C GLY A 51 8.74 -1.87 7.67
N ARG A 52 9.86 -1.89 6.94
CA ARG A 52 9.86 -2.26 5.51
C ARG A 52 9.93 -3.77 5.38
N ARG A 53 9.00 -4.34 4.63
CA ARG A 53 8.92 -5.78 4.39
C ARG A 53 8.12 -6.07 3.13
N ASP A 54 8.38 -7.24 2.57
CA ASP A 54 7.52 -7.80 1.54
C ASP A 54 6.23 -8.34 2.19
N VAL A 55 5.10 -8.09 1.54
CA VAL A 55 3.77 -8.53 1.98
C VAL A 55 2.99 -9.02 0.78
N VAL A 56 2.01 -9.89 1.02
CA VAL A 56 1.05 -10.29 -0.01
C VAL A 56 -0.07 -9.25 -0.08
N VAL A 57 -0.37 -8.81 -1.29
CA VAL A 57 -1.43 -7.85 -1.59
C VAL A 57 -2.44 -8.52 -2.51
N TYR A 58 -3.71 -8.49 -2.12
CA TYR A 58 -4.82 -8.99 -2.91
C TYR A 58 -5.59 -7.81 -3.50
N VAL A 59 -5.72 -7.78 -4.83
CA VAL A 59 -6.58 -6.81 -5.54
C VAL A 59 -7.99 -7.38 -5.63
N LEU A 60 -8.95 -6.67 -5.04
CA LEU A 60 -10.32 -7.14 -4.86
C LEU A 60 -11.30 -6.60 -5.89
N GLY A 61 -10.98 -5.46 -6.53
CA GLY A 61 -11.83 -4.75 -7.48
C GLY A 61 -11.73 -3.24 -7.35
#